data_AF-A0A399XJE5-F1
#
_entry.id   AF-A0A399XJE5-F1
#
_cell.length_a   1.000
_cell.length_b   1.000
_cell.length_c   1.000
_cell.angle_alpha   90.00
_cell.angle_beta   90.00
_cell.angle_gamma   90.00
#
_symmetry.space_group_name_H-M   'P 1'
#
loop_
_entity.id
_entity.type
_entity.pdbx_description
1 polymer ?
#
loop_
_entity_poly.entity_id
_entity_poly.type
_entity_poly.pdbx_seq_one_letter_code
_entity_poly.pdbx_strand_id
1 'polypeptide(L)'
;MGALQLAGQGGRCGTIAQNRGGAMGQAKLSRREHKIAEAVFDAILPPVDEMSLSASDVDMASFIDDVIATYPPTLAIGIKALLHLVNISAIFTTGWQFTALSRDAREKRFEKWYTSRIYLLRQAAVTIKTLSTPGFLGFPEV
;
A
#
# COMPACT_ATOMS: atom_id res chain seq x y z
N MET A 1 13.58 10.05 -46.02
CA MET A 1 13.06 10.94 -44.97
C MET A 1 11.57 10.64 -44.80
N GLY A 2 11.25 9.65 -43.97
CA GLY A 2 9.87 9.28 -43.64
C GLY A 2 9.65 9.52 -42.15
N ALA A 3 8.73 10.41 -41.82
CA ALA A 3 8.37 10.74 -40.46
C ALA A 3 7.58 9.56 -39.84
N LEU A 4 8.15 8.95 -38.79
CA LEU A 4 7.47 7.92 -38.00
C LEU A 4 6.53 8.63 -37.01
N GLN A 5 5.22 8.42 -37.20
CA GLN A 5 4.15 8.86 -36.30
C GLN A 5 4.26 8.15 -34.95
N LEU A 6 4.61 8.91 -33.91
CA LEU A 6 4.37 8.57 -32.52
C LEU A 6 2.93 8.95 -32.19
N ALA A 7 2.02 7.98 -32.23
CA ALA A 7 0.64 8.16 -31.80
C ALA A 7 0.21 7.00 -30.89
N GLY A 8 0.05 7.32 -29.61
CA GLY A 8 -1.08 6.88 -28.82
C GLY A 8 -1.00 5.48 -28.21
N GLN A 9 -0.58 5.41 -26.95
CA GLN A 9 -1.25 4.58 -25.95
C GLN A 9 -1.23 5.31 -24.60
N GLY A 10 -2.15 6.27 -24.46
CA GLY A 10 -2.64 6.67 -23.14
C GLY A 10 -3.43 5.50 -22.57
N GLY A 11 -2.72 4.60 -21.88
CA GLY A 11 -3.31 3.51 -21.12
C GLY A 11 -4.26 4.10 -20.09
N ARG A 12 -5.55 3.96 -20.38
CA ARG A 12 -6.65 4.25 -19.47
C ARG A 12 -6.41 3.42 -18.22
N CYS A 13 -6.06 4.08 -17.12
CA CYS A 13 -6.16 3.54 -15.76
C CYS A 13 -7.65 3.28 -15.51
N GLY A 14 -8.09 2.10 -15.96
CA GLY A 14 -9.44 1.61 -15.81
C GLY A 14 -9.63 1.32 -14.33
N THR A 15 -10.45 2.15 -13.69
CA THR A 15 -10.93 1.95 -12.34
C THR A 15 -11.73 0.64 -12.29
N ILE A 16 -11.07 -0.48 -12.03
CA ILE A 16 -11.73 -1.73 -11.63
C ILE A 16 -12.07 -1.57 -10.15
N ALA A 17 -13.07 -0.73 -9.88
CA ALA A 17 -13.77 -0.71 -8.60
C ALA A 17 -14.64 -1.97 -8.54
N GLN A 18 -14.02 -3.11 -8.26
CA GLN A 18 -14.70 -4.38 -8.15
C GLN A 18 -15.59 -4.35 -6.90
N ASN A 19 -16.87 -4.57 -7.14
CA ASN A 19 -18.00 -4.44 -6.24
C ASN A 19 -17.91 -5.46 -5.08
N ARG A 20 -17.06 -5.22 -4.08
CA ARG A 20 -17.01 -6.01 -2.84
C ARG A 20 -18.20 -5.60 -1.96
N GLY A 21 -19.17 -6.52 -1.90
CA GLY A 21 -20.45 -6.36 -1.21
C GLY A 21 -20.30 -5.88 0.23
N GLY A 22 -21.07 -4.84 0.56
CA GLY A 22 -20.94 -4.11 1.81
C GLY A 22 -21.20 -4.94 3.06
N ALA A 23 -20.30 -4.79 4.04
CA ALA A 23 -20.61 -4.94 5.45
C ALA A 23 -20.93 -3.55 6.04
N MET A 24 -22.21 -3.35 6.41
CA MET A 24 -22.65 -2.14 7.11
C MET A 24 -22.09 -2.10 8.52
N GLY A 25 -21.41 -0.99 8.87
CA GLY A 25 -21.24 -0.53 10.25
C GLY A 25 -19.83 -0.61 10.85
N GLN A 26 -18.83 -1.13 10.14
CA GLN A 26 -17.54 -1.48 10.73
C GLN A 26 -16.44 -0.46 10.43
N ALA A 27 -15.47 -0.35 11.35
CA ALA A 27 -14.45 0.68 11.41
C ALA A 27 -13.68 0.84 10.08
N LYS A 28 -14.01 1.86 9.29
CA LYS A 28 -13.26 2.15 8.06
C LYS A 28 -11.96 2.88 8.38
N LEU A 29 -10.96 2.70 7.54
CA LEU A 29 -9.81 3.57 7.48
C LEU A 29 -10.28 5.00 7.16
N SER A 30 -9.67 5.98 7.83
CA SER A 30 -9.82 7.38 7.47
C SER A 30 -9.16 7.66 6.11
N ARG A 31 -9.54 8.76 5.45
CA ARG A 31 -8.90 9.19 4.19
C ARG A 31 -7.38 9.33 4.29
N ARG A 32 -6.85 9.67 5.47
CA ARG A 32 -5.40 9.77 5.69
C ARG A 32 -4.76 8.39 5.76
N GLU A 33 -5.40 7.46 6.45
CA GLU A 33 -4.90 6.09 6.58
C GLU A 33 -4.95 5.35 5.24
N HIS A 34 -5.97 5.59 4.40
CA HIS A 34 -6.02 5.14 3.01
C HIS A 34 -4.77 5.54 2.23
N LYS A 35 -4.44 6.84 2.21
CA LYS A 35 -3.25 7.35 1.52
C LYS A 35 -1.96 6.73 2.04
N ILE A 36 -1.87 6.50 3.35
CA ILE A 36 -0.71 5.84 3.94
C ILE A 36 -0.63 4.38 3.48
N ALA A 37 -1.76 3.66 3.52
CA ALA A 37 -1.83 2.27 3.09
C ALA A 37 -1.43 2.12 1.61
N GLU A 38 -2.03 2.91 0.72
CA GLU A 38 -1.66 2.96 -0.71
C GLU A 38 -0.16 3.21 -0.89
N ALA A 39 0.38 4.23 -0.20
CA ALA A 39 1.79 4.59 -0.32
C ALA A 39 2.73 3.47 0.18
N VAL A 40 2.28 2.69 1.17
CA VAL A 40 3.01 1.55 1.73
C VAL A 40 2.93 0.35 0.78
N PHE A 41 1.76 0.01 0.25
CA PHE A 41 1.62 -1.10 -0.68
C PHE A 41 2.41 -0.89 -1.98
N ASP A 42 2.35 0.32 -2.54
CA ASP A 42 3.15 0.74 -3.70
C ASP A 42 4.68 0.60 -3.46
N ALA A 43 5.12 0.76 -2.19
CA ALA A 43 6.52 0.58 -1.83
C ALA A 43 6.92 -0.89 -1.61
N ILE A 44 5.97 -1.78 -1.29
CA ILE A 44 6.22 -3.21 -1.00
C ILE A 44 6.10 -4.06 -2.25
N LEU A 45 5.15 -3.70 -3.12
CA LEU A 45 4.77 -4.43 -4.33
C LEU A 45 4.90 -3.48 -5.54
N PRO A 46 6.12 -3.05 -5.88
CA PRO A 46 6.33 -2.22 -7.06
C PRO A 46 5.87 -2.96 -8.33
N PRO A 47 5.36 -2.29 -9.38
CA PRO A 47 5.33 -2.86 -10.71
C PRO A 47 6.71 -3.41 -11.05
N VAL A 48 6.76 -4.69 -11.37
CA VAL A 48 7.92 -5.34 -11.98
C VAL A 48 7.57 -5.50 -13.46
N ASP A 49 8.49 -5.18 -14.37
CA ASP A 49 8.23 -5.18 -15.83
C ASP A 49 7.65 -6.52 -16.37
N GLU A 50 7.82 -7.63 -15.64
CA GLU A 50 7.29 -8.96 -15.98
C GLU A 50 5.93 -9.28 -15.34
N MET A 51 5.51 -8.55 -14.30
CA MET A 51 4.18 -8.68 -13.71
C MET A 51 3.25 -7.64 -14.33
N SER A 52 2.24 -8.10 -15.07
CA SER A 52 1.26 -7.23 -15.74
C SER A 52 0.42 -6.38 -14.79
N LEU A 53 0.48 -6.63 -13.47
CA LEU A 53 -0.26 -5.92 -12.44
C LEU A 53 0.66 -5.55 -11.28
N SER A 54 0.59 -4.29 -10.87
CA SER A 54 1.14 -3.80 -9.62
C SER A 54 0.07 -3.72 -8.53
N ALA A 55 0.49 -3.68 -7.27
CA ALA A 55 -0.39 -3.25 -6.18
C ALA A 55 -0.93 -1.82 -6.34
N SER A 56 -0.39 -0.99 -7.24
CA SER A 56 -1.00 0.30 -7.60
C SER A 56 -2.26 0.15 -8.48
N ASP A 57 -2.41 -0.99 -9.16
CA ASP A 57 -3.55 -1.28 -10.03
C ASP A 57 -4.71 -1.93 -9.27
N VAL A 58 -4.44 -2.35 -8.03
CA VAL A 58 -5.35 -3.07 -7.16
C VAL A 58 -5.71 -2.18 -5.96
N ASP A 59 -6.99 -2.11 -5.61
CA ASP A 59 -7.45 -1.33 -4.44
C ASP A 59 -7.14 -2.06 -3.11
N MET A 60 -5.84 -2.08 -2.77
CA MET A 60 -5.31 -2.68 -1.56
C MET A 60 -5.76 -1.94 -0.29
N ALA A 61 -6.15 -0.67 -0.40
CA ALA A 61 -6.69 0.09 0.72
C ALA A 61 -8.08 -0.43 1.10
N SER A 62 -8.93 -0.73 0.11
CA SER A 62 -10.21 -1.40 0.35
C SER A 62 -10.04 -2.82 0.93
N PHE A 63 -9.00 -3.56 0.53
CA PHE A 63 -8.68 -4.83 1.21
C PHE A 63 -8.40 -4.63 2.71
N ILE A 64 -7.70 -3.57 3.09
CA ILE A 64 -7.48 -3.29 4.52
C ILE A 64 -8.77 -2.87 5.22
N ASP A 65 -9.66 -2.14 4.55
CA ASP A 65 -11.00 -1.88 5.09
C ASP A 65 -11.76 -3.18 5.36
N ASP A 66 -11.74 -4.14 4.43
CA ASP A 66 -12.38 -5.46 4.59
C ASP A 66 -11.78 -6.25 5.75
N VAL A 67 -10.45 -6.24 5.89
CA VAL A 67 -9.74 -6.88 7.01
C VAL A 67 -10.12 -6.22 8.33
N ILE A 68 -10.08 -4.89 8.41
CA ILE A 68 -10.41 -4.17 9.64
C ILE A 68 -11.88 -4.39 10.02
N ALA A 69 -12.77 -4.52 9.04
CA ALA A 69 -14.18 -4.82 9.24
C ALA A 69 -14.41 -6.24 9.76
N THR A 70 -13.70 -7.22 9.21
CA THR A 70 -13.92 -8.65 9.50
C THR A 70 -13.31 -9.09 10.84
N TYR A 71 -12.17 -8.52 11.23
CA TYR A 71 -11.39 -8.97 12.39
C TYR A 71 -11.74 -8.23 13.69
N PRO A 72 -11.33 -8.74 14.87
CA PRO A 72 -11.60 -8.10 16.15
C PRO A 72 -11.12 -6.64 16.23
N PRO A 73 -11.81 -5.74 16.96
CA PRO A 73 -11.46 -4.32 17.06
C PRO A 73 -10.04 -4.05 17.56
N THR A 74 -9.47 -4.96 18.35
CA THR A 74 -8.08 -4.87 18.81
C THR A 74 -7.08 -4.96 17.67
N LEU A 75 -7.33 -5.83 16.68
CA LEU A 75 -6.50 -5.98 15.50
C LEU A 75 -6.65 -4.76 14.58
N ALA A 76 -7.87 -4.25 14.42
CA ALA A 76 -8.16 -3.01 13.72
C ALA A 76 -7.32 -1.83 14.24
N ILE A 77 -7.28 -1.66 15.55
CA ILE A 77 -6.46 -0.62 16.21
C ILE A 77 -4.97 -0.85 15.93
N GLY A 78 -4.52 -2.11 16.00
CA GLY A 78 -3.14 -2.48 15.69
C GLY A 78 -2.72 -2.12 14.26
N ILE A 79 -3.55 -2.42 13.26
CA ILE A 79 -3.29 -2.05 11.86
C ILE A 79 -3.24 -0.53 11.68
N LYS A 80 -4.22 0.19 12.23
CA LYS A 80 -4.22 1.67 12.16
C LYS A 80 -2.97 2.25 12.81
N ALA A 81 -2.60 1.76 13.99
CA ALA A 81 -1.39 2.18 14.69
C ALA A 81 -0.13 1.90 13.87
N LEU A 82 -0.05 0.76 13.18
CA LEU A 82 1.06 0.44 12.27
C LEU A 82 1.17 1.43 11.11
N LEU A 83 0.07 1.79 10.47
CA LEU A 83 0.07 2.80 9.39
C LEU A 83 0.55 4.17 9.90
N HIS A 84 0.06 4.61 11.07
CA HIS A 84 0.55 5.86 11.67
C HIS A 84 2.03 5.78 12.07
N LEU A 85 2.47 4.64 12.60
CA LEU A 85 3.87 4.41 12.97
C LEU A 85 4.80 4.53 11.76
N VAL A 86 4.43 3.94 10.61
CA VAL A 86 5.13 4.10 9.34
C VAL A 86 5.28 5.57 8.99
N ASN A 87 4.17 6.32 8.98
CA ASN A 87 4.17 7.72 8.61
C ASN A 87 5.02 8.59 9.56
N ILE A 88 4.84 8.39 10.87
CA ILE A 88 5.57 9.11 11.91
C ILE A 88 7.07 8.79 11.87
N SER A 89 7.43 7.53 11.68
CA SER A 89 8.83 7.12 11.60
C SER A 89 9.56 7.71 10.39
N ALA A 90 8.85 8.00 9.30
CA ALA A 90 9.39 8.74 8.16
C ALA A 90 9.69 10.20 8.53
N ILE A 91 8.79 10.86 9.27
CA ILE A 91 8.98 12.25 9.74
C ILE A 91 10.24 12.35 10.58
N PHE A 92 10.44 11.45 11.55
CA PHE A 92 11.60 11.51 12.45
C PHE A 92 12.96 11.26 11.77
N THR A 93 12.96 10.73 10.55
CA THR A 93 14.20 10.30 9.88
C THR A 93 14.49 11.02 8.59
N THR A 94 13.47 11.59 7.95
CA THR A 94 13.59 12.34 6.71
C THR A 94 13.13 13.79 6.85
N GLY A 95 12.39 14.12 7.92
CA GLY A 95 11.69 15.39 8.09
C GLY A 95 10.33 15.45 7.39
N TRP A 96 9.98 14.46 6.57
CA TRP A 96 8.77 14.44 5.75
C TRP A 96 7.87 13.25 6.05
N GLN A 97 6.57 13.41 5.80
CA GLN A 97 5.60 12.31 5.86
C GLN A 97 5.93 11.24 4.83
N PHE A 98 5.67 9.97 5.16
CA PHE A 98 5.94 8.85 4.26
C PHE A 98 5.21 9.00 2.93
N THR A 99 3.95 9.47 2.97
CA THR A 99 3.12 9.72 1.79
C THR A 99 3.62 10.85 0.89
N ALA A 100 4.51 11.72 1.41
CA ALA A 100 5.09 12.82 0.64
C ALA A 100 6.41 12.43 -0.05
N LEU A 101 6.95 11.24 0.26
CA LEU A 101 8.18 10.76 -0.34
C LEU A 101 7.94 10.24 -1.76
N SER A 102 8.92 10.42 -2.64
CA SER A 102 8.93 9.74 -3.95
C SER A 102 8.90 8.23 -3.76
N ARG A 103 8.43 7.49 -4.77
CA ARG A 103 8.31 6.03 -4.69
C ARG A 103 9.64 5.35 -4.36
N ASP A 104 10.71 5.68 -5.07
CA ASP A 104 12.06 5.17 -4.80
C ASP A 104 12.53 5.47 -3.36
N ALA A 105 12.15 6.65 -2.83
CA ALA A 105 12.48 7.02 -1.46
C ALA A 105 11.65 6.21 -0.45
N ARG A 106 10.38 5.91 -0.75
CA ARG A 106 9.52 5.04 0.06
C ARG A 106 10.06 3.61 0.10
N GLU A 107 10.44 3.05 -1.05
CA GLU A 107 11.01 1.70 -1.17
C GLU A 107 12.32 1.58 -0.37
N LYS A 108 13.31 2.43 -0.64
CA LYS A 108 14.59 2.46 0.10
C LYS A 108 14.38 2.65 1.60
N ARG A 109 13.36 3.40 1.99
CA ARG A 109 13.03 3.62 3.40
C ARG A 109 12.47 2.37 4.03
N PHE A 110 11.57 1.69 3.34
CA PHE A 110 10.98 0.44 3.78
C PHE A 110 12.04 -0.66 3.93
N GLU A 111 12.97 -0.75 2.97
CA GLU A 111 14.16 -1.63 3.07
C GLU A 111 15.00 -1.36 4.33
N LYS A 112 15.22 -0.09 4.67
CA LYS A 112 15.93 0.30 5.89
C LYS A 112 15.21 -0.09 7.17
N TRP A 113 13.89 -0.26 7.16
CA TRP A 113 13.16 -0.74 8.34
C TRP A 113 13.44 -2.21 8.65
N TYR A 114 13.63 -3.05 7.63
CA TYR A 114 14.01 -4.45 7.83
C TYR A 114 15.35 -4.61 8.55
N THR A 115 16.29 -3.71 8.28
CA THR A 115 17.64 -3.72 8.88
C THR A 115 17.77 -2.80 10.09
N SER A 116 16.69 -2.12 10.50
CA SER A 116 16.71 -1.18 11.61
C SER A 116 17.01 -1.87 12.95
N ARG A 117 17.80 -1.21 13.81
CA ARG A 117 18.02 -1.64 15.21
C ARG A 117 16.77 -1.47 16.08
N ILE A 118 15.80 -0.67 15.63
CA ILE A 118 14.54 -0.44 16.34
C ILE A 118 13.61 -1.62 16.04
N TYR A 119 13.42 -2.50 17.02
CA TYR A 119 12.59 -3.71 16.89
C TYR A 119 11.19 -3.42 16.34
N LEU A 120 10.55 -2.35 16.81
CA LEU A 120 9.20 -1.98 16.37
C LEU A 120 9.12 -1.65 14.88
N LEU A 121 10.12 -1.00 14.30
CA LEU A 121 10.13 -0.70 12.86
C LEU A 121 10.32 -1.95 12.02
N ARG A 122 11.20 -2.86 12.48
CA ARG A 122 11.41 -4.15 11.83
C ARG A 122 10.14 -4.99 11.86
N GLN A 123 9.50 -5.08 13.03
CA GLN A 123 8.26 -5.83 13.19
C GLN A 123 7.14 -5.20 12.38
N ALA A 124 7.05 -3.87 12.31
CA ALA A 124 6.08 -3.19 11.45
C ALA A 124 6.30 -3.55 9.97
N ALA A 125 7.53 -3.47 9.47
CA ALA A 125 7.85 -3.81 8.08
C ALA A 125 7.54 -5.28 7.75
N VAL A 126 7.83 -6.21 8.67
CA VAL A 126 7.49 -7.64 8.51
C VAL A 126 5.98 -7.83 8.51
N THR A 127 5.26 -7.33 9.52
CA THR A 127 3.81 -7.48 9.63
C THR A 127 3.09 -6.92 8.41
N ILE A 128 3.46 -5.72 7.96
CA ILE A 128 2.84 -5.11 6.78
C ILE A 128 3.09 -5.97 5.54
N LYS A 129 4.30 -6.48 5.33
CA LYS A 129 4.58 -7.36 4.18
C LYS A 129 3.79 -8.67 4.27
N THR A 130 3.73 -9.27 5.45
CA THR A 130 2.92 -10.48 5.70
C THR A 130 1.43 -10.26 5.45
N LEU A 131 0.89 -9.05 5.68
CA LEU A 131 -0.49 -8.70 5.33
C LEU A 131 -0.65 -8.39 3.84
N SER A 132 0.35 -7.77 3.22
CA SER A 132 0.32 -7.33 1.82
C SER A 132 0.32 -8.52 0.86
N THR A 133 1.13 -9.55 1.11
CA THR A 133 1.25 -10.71 0.23
C THR A 133 -0.05 -11.50 0.04
N PRO A 134 -0.76 -11.96 1.09
CA PRO A 134 -2.04 -12.65 0.91
C PRO A 134 -3.14 -11.71 0.42
N GLY A 135 -3.07 -10.42 0.77
CA GLY A 135 -3.98 -9.41 0.23
C GLY A 135 -3.88 -9.32 -1.28
N PHE A 136 -2.65 -9.20 -1.79
CA PHE A 136 -2.37 -9.14 -3.23
C PHE A 136 -2.76 -10.44 -3.93
N LEU A 137 -2.29 -11.59 -3.45
CA LEU A 137 -2.63 -12.91 -4.03
C LEU A 137 -4.13 -13.27 -3.94
N GLY A 138 -4.91 -12.56 -3.11
CA GLY A 138 -6.35 -12.74 -3.02
C GLY A 138 -7.12 -12.07 -4.16
N PHE A 139 -6.48 -11.29 -5.03
CA PHE A 139 -7.12 -10.71 -6.20
C PHE A 139 -7.07 -11.68 -7.38
N PRO A 140 -8.18 -11.89 -8.10
CA PRO A 140 -8.26 -12.88 -9.18
C PRO A 140 -7.44 -12.51 -10.42
N GLU A 141 -6.88 -11.30 -10.45
CA GLU A 141 -6.18 -10.71 -11.59
C GLU A 141 -4.69 -11.03 -11.57
N VAL A 142 -4.12 -11.39 -10.40
CA VAL A 142 -2.71 -11.76 -10.19
C VAL A 142 -2.50 -13.27 -10.12
#